data_AF-A0A2R6LZ18-F1
#
_entry.id   AF-A0A2R6LZ18-F1
#
_cell.length_a   1.000
_cell.length_b   1.000
_cell.length_c   1.000
_cell.angle_alpha   90.00
_cell.angle_beta   90.00
_cell.angle_gamma   90.00
#
_symmetry.space_group_name_H-M   'P 1'
#
loop_
_entity.id
_entity.type
_entity.pdbx_description
1 polymer ?
#
loop_
_entity_poly.entity_id
_entity_poly.type
_entity_poly.pdbx_seq_one_letter_code
_entity_poly.pdbx_strand_id
1 'polypeptide(L)'
;MYSLSQARTALSDPRWFYREPLRRLTHYRTGLNYNPDGVDVFAEDWDNLIVLDAARYDEFERCCAIDGRLEKRLSRGATSSEFIRGNFTDRTLHDTVYVSANPHYARLREALDVELHDYI
;
A
#
# COMPACT_ATOMS: atom_id res chain seq x y z
N MET A 1 -16.72 2.88 -24.84
CA MET A 1 -16.43 4.08 -25.66
C MET A 1 -16.10 5.21 -24.70
N TYR A 2 -14.90 5.79 -24.77
CA TYR A 2 -14.49 6.88 -23.88
C TYR A 2 -15.11 8.20 -24.35
N SER A 3 -15.75 8.92 -23.42
CA SER A 3 -16.42 10.20 -23.67
C SER A 3 -15.42 11.33 -23.86
N LEU A 4 -15.70 12.30 -24.74
CA LEU A 4 -14.89 13.51 -24.94
C LEU A 4 -14.66 14.31 -23.64
N SER A 5 -15.54 14.15 -22.64
CA SER A 5 -15.33 14.71 -21.29
C SER A 5 -14.21 14.01 -20.50
N GLN A 6 -13.97 12.72 -20.73
CA GLN A 6 -12.87 11.96 -20.11
C GLN A 6 -11.51 12.30 -20.73
N ALA A 7 -11.48 12.66 -22.02
CA ALA A 7 -10.27 13.10 -22.71
C ALA A 7 -9.73 14.43 -22.15
N ARG A 8 -10.62 15.36 -21.78
CA ARG A 8 -10.23 16.64 -21.17
C ARG A 8 -9.65 16.46 -19.76
N THR A 9 -10.19 15.53 -18.98
CA THR A 9 -9.66 15.17 -17.65
C THR A 9 -8.28 14.50 -17.75
N ALA A 10 -8.07 13.66 -18.77
CA ALA A 10 -6.77 13.03 -19.02
C ALA A 10 -5.66 14.03 -19.41
N LEU A 11 -6.03 15.11 -20.11
CA LEU A 11 -5.10 16.19 -20.48
C LEU A 11 -4.76 17.13 -19.31
N SER A 12 -5.63 17.23 -18.30
CA SER A 12 -5.43 18.11 -17.15
C SER A 12 -4.54 17.56 -16.04
N ASP A 13 -4.22 16.25 -16.06
CA ASP A 13 -3.29 15.65 -15.10
C ASP A 13 -2.16 14.88 -15.82
N PRO A 14 -1.04 15.55 -16.15
CA PRO A 14 0.09 14.94 -16.85
C PRO A 14 0.69 13.74 -16.09
N ARG A 15 0.44 13.62 -14.78
CA ARG A 15 0.98 12.52 -13.96
C ARG A 15 0.40 11.18 -14.40
N TRP A 16 -0.84 11.13 -14.90
CA TRP A 16 -1.43 9.89 -15.41
C TRP A 16 -0.67 9.31 -16.61
N PHE A 17 -0.11 10.17 -17.47
CA PHE A 17 0.67 9.73 -18.63
C PHE A 17 2.00 9.07 -18.24
N TYR A 18 2.62 9.52 -17.14
CA TYR A 18 3.91 8.97 -16.71
C TYR A 18 3.78 7.89 -15.63
N ARG A 19 2.68 7.84 -14.85
CA ARG A 19 2.55 6.93 -13.71
C ARG A 19 2.59 5.46 -14.11
N GLU A 20 1.81 5.06 -15.13
CA GLU A 20 1.82 3.68 -15.62
C GLU A 20 3.13 3.26 -16.29
N PRO A 21 3.73 4.04 -17.22
CA PRO A 21 5.02 3.67 -17.77
C PRO A 21 6.14 3.70 -16.73
N LEU A 22 6.11 4.58 -15.72
CA LEU A 22 7.07 4.56 -14.60
C LEU A 22 6.86 3.32 -13.73
N ARG A 23 5.62 2.93 -13.42
CA ARG A 23 5.28 1.70 -12.68
C ARG A 23 5.72 0.44 -13.44
N ARG A 24 5.52 0.41 -14.76
CA ARG A 24 6.03 -0.68 -15.62
C ARG A 24 7.54 -0.68 -15.67
N LEU A 25 8.18 0.47 -15.84
CA LEU A 25 9.64 0.58 -15.91
C LEU A 25 10.31 0.16 -14.59
N THR A 26 9.77 0.58 -13.45
CA THR A 26 10.22 0.13 -12.13
C THR A 26 10.04 -1.37 -11.97
N HIS A 27 8.89 -1.93 -12.38
CA HIS A 27 8.69 -3.38 -12.41
C HIS A 27 9.71 -4.10 -13.30
N TYR A 28 9.96 -3.63 -14.52
CA TYR A 28 10.96 -4.22 -15.42
C TYR A 28 12.39 -4.11 -14.90
N ARG A 29 12.73 -3.03 -14.20
CA ARG A 29 14.08 -2.78 -13.67
C ARG A 29 14.37 -3.52 -12.37
N THR A 30 13.40 -3.57 -11.48
CA THR A 30 13.57 -4.10 -10.12
C THR A 30 12.98 -5.50 -9.95
N GLY A 31 12.08 -5.91 -10.85
CA GLY A 31 11.25 -7.11 -10.69
C GLY A 31 10.16 -6.96 -9.63
N LEU A 32 10.09 -5.82 -8.93
CA LEU A 32 9.21 -5.63 -7.78
C LEU A 32 7.80 -5.22 -8.24
N ASN A 33 6.80 -5.70 -7.50
CA ASN A 33 5.38 -5.39 -7.70
C ASN A 33 4.87 -4.37 -6.68
N TYR A 34 5.76 -3.56 -6.11
CA TYR A 34 5.47 -2.59 -5.06
C TYR A 34 6.43 -1.39 -5.17
N ASN A 35 6.15 -0.31 -4.45
CA ASN A 35 6.96 0.90 -4.39
C ASN A 35 8.08 0.76 -3.34
N PRO A 36 9.36 0.61 -3.73
CA PRO A 36 10.46 0.44 -2.77
C PRO A 36 10.75 1.70 -1.94
N ASP A 37 10.40 2.88 -2.45
CA ASP A 37 10.58 4.18 -1.77
C ASP A 37 9.47 4.47 -0.75
N GLY A 38 8.49 3.57 -0.62
CA GLY A 38 7.44 3.67 0.39
C GLY A 38 7.94 3.28 1.79
N VAL A 39 7.25 3.78 2.82
CA VAL A 39 7.54 3.49 4.22
C VAL A 39 7.51 2.00 4.50
N ASP A 40 8.60 1.51 5.09
CA ASP A 40 8.68 0.17 5.67
C ASP A 40 7.94 0.15 7.01
N VAL A 41 6.74 -0.42 7.05
CA VAL A 41 5.95 -0.39 8.28
C VAL A 41 6.59 -1.16 9.42
N PHE A 42 7.45 -2.16 9.11
CA PHE A 42 8.14 -2.98 10.10
C PHE A 42 9.50 -2.40 10.55
N ALA A 43 9.96 -1.32 9.93
CA ALA A 43 11.14 -0.59 10.43
C ALA A 43 10.78 0.53 11.41
N GLU A 44 9.48 0.82 11.54
CA GLU A 44 8.92 1.81 12.45
C GLU A 44 8.46 1.10 13.75
N ASP A 45 8.45 1.84 14.86
CA ASP A 45 8.11 1.31 16.19
C ASP A 45 6.60 1.46 16.46
N TRP A 46 5.87 0.36 16.42
CA TRP A 46 4.43 0.32 16.64
C TRP A 46 4.09 -0.64 17.78
N ASP A 47 3.29 -0.19 18.74
CA ASP A 47 2.55 -1.13 19.59
C ASP A 47 1.42 -1.79 18.79
N ASN A 48 0.72 -1.00 17.95
CA ASN A 48 -0.38 -1.45 17.10
C ASN A 48 -0.43 -0.61 15.81
N LEU A 49 -0.51 -1.29 14.66
CA LEU A 49 -0.74 -0.65 13.35
C LEU A 49 -2.12 -1.03 12.81
N ILE A 50 -3.00 -0.03 12.69
CA ILE A 50 -4.36 -0.21 12.16
C ILE A 50 -4.42 0.38 10.75
N VAL A 51 -4.72 -0.46 9.76
CA VAL A 51 -4.85 -0.05 8.36
C VAL A 51 -6.33 -0.05 7.96
N LEU A 52 -6.82 1.09 7.49
CA LEU A 52 -8.20 1.28 7.05
C LEU A 52 -8.25 1.46 5.53
N ASP A 53 -9.03 0.62 4.85
CA ASP A 53 -9.33 0.84 3.43
C ASP A 53 -10.34 1.98 3.27
N ALA A 54 -10.26 2.70 2.15
CA ALA A 54 -11.04 3.91 1.86
C ALA A 54 -10.88 5.09 2.85
N ALA A 55 -9.87 5.06 3.72
CA ALA A 55 -9.52 6.18 4.61
C ALA A 55 -8.75 7.28 3.88
N ARG A 56 -9.47 8.08 3.09
CA ARG A 56 -8.88 9.24 2.42
C ARG A 56 -8.37 10.25 3.45
N TYR A 57 -7.17 10.78 3.21
CA TYR A 57 -6.55 11.72 4.14
C TYR A 57 -7.39 12.97 4.37
N ASP A 58 -7.96 13.56 3.32
CA ASP A 58 -8.71 14.82 3.42
C ASP A 58 -9.99 14.68 4.24
N GLU A 59 -10.70 13.55 4.09
CA GLU A 59 -11.86 13.24 4.93
C GLU A 59 -11.44 12.89 6.35
N PHE A 60 -10.36 12.13 6.53
CA PHE A 60 -9.85 11.78 7.85
C PHE A 60 -9.41 13.03 8.63
N GLU A 61 -8.68 13.95 8.01
CA GLU A 61 -8.29 15.24 8.60
C GLU A 61 -9.50 16.06 9.07
N ARG A 62 -10.60 16.00 8.32
CA ARG A 62 -11.83 16.75 8.61
C ARG A 62 -12.62 16.18 9.79
N CYS A 63 -12.66 14.86 9.95
CA CYS A 63 -13.54 14.19 10.91
C CYS A 63 -12.82 13.48 12.06
N CYS A 64 -11.51 13.32 12.01
CA CYS A 64 -10.75 12.64 13.05
C CYS A 64 -10.80 13.44 14.36
N ALA A 65 -11.28 12.78 15.41
CA ALA A 65 -11.32 13.32 16.78
C ALA A 65 -10.27 12.66 17.69
N ILE A 66 -9.35 11.88 17.12
CA ILE A 66 -8.30 11.18 17.86
C ILE A 66 -7.14 12.15 18.07
N ASP A 67 -6.73 12.30 19.32
CA ASP A 67 -5.55 13.10 19.66
C ASP A 67 -4.28 12.44 19.11
N GLY A 68 -3.42 13.24 18.47
CA GLY A 68 -2.16 12.75 17.94
C GLY A 68 -1.59 13.60 16.81
N ARG A 69 -0.61 13.03 16.09
CA ARG A 69 0.05 13.66 14.95
C ARG A 69 -0.49 13.08 13.66
N LEU A 70 -1.12 13.92 12.84
CA LEU A 70 -1.56 13.57 11.50
C LEU A 70 -0.44 13.84 10.49
N GLU A 71 -0.08 12.84 9.68
CA GLU A 71 0.94 12.97 8.65
C GLU A 71 0.53 12.25 7.35
N LYS A 72 1.04 12.74 6.21
CA LYS A 72 0.97 12.05 4.92
C LYS A 72 2.27 11.30 4.69
N ARG A 73 2.19 10.00 4.41
CA ARG A 73 3.36 9.19 4.02
C ARG A 73 3.07 8.37 2.76
N LEU A 74 4.13 8.07 2.02
CA LEU A 74 4.04 7.19 0.85
C LEU A 74 4.06 5.74 1.31
N SER A 75 3.03 4.98 0.96
CA SER A 75 2.96 3.53 1.20
C SER A 75 3.82 2.78 0.18
N ARG A 76 4.30 1.59 0.56
CA ARG A 76 4.89 0.63 -0.39
C ARG A 76 3.89 0.05 -1.37
N GLY A 77 2.59 0.15 -1.12
CA GLY A 77 1.56 -0.34 -2.05
C GLY A 77 0.34 0.55 -2.09
N ALA A 78 -0.22 0.72 -3.29
CA ALA A 78 -1.49 1.43 -3.50
C ALA A 78 -2.71 0.51 -3.37
N THR A 79 -2.50 -0.81 -3.45
CA THR A 79 -3.53 -1.84 -3.25
C THR A 79 -3.10 -2.81 -2.17
N SER A 80 -4.03 -3.55 -1.57
CA SER A 80 -3.73 -4.55 -0.53
C SER A 80 -2.67 -5.56 -0.99
N SER A 81 -2.77 -6.04 -2.24
CA SER A 81 -1.80 -6.98 -2.80
C SER A 81 -0.39 -6.38 -2.98
N GLU A 82 -0.28 -5.10 -3.33
CA GLU A 82 1.01 -4.41 -3.41
C GLU A 82 1.56 -4.12 -2.01
N PHE A 83 0.71 -3.70 -1.07
CA PHE A 83 1.08 -3.42 0.31
C PHE A 83 1.64 -4.67 0.99
N ILE A 84 0.95 -5.80 0.81
CA ILE A 84 1.39 -7.09 1.36
C ILE A 84 2.73 -7.50 0.76
N ARG A 85 2.89 -7.47 -0.58
CA ARG A 85 4.16 -7.80 -1.21
C ARG A 85 5.30 -6.86 -0.77
N GLY A 86 5.02 -5.57 -0.65
CA GLY A 86 6.07 -4.60 -0.30
C GLY A 86 6.51 -4.64 1.16
N ASN A 87 5.66 -5.12 2.06
CA ASN A 87 5.99 -5.14 3.48
C ASN A 87 6.33 -6.54 4.02
N PHE A 88 5.74 -7.61 3.47
CA PHE A 88 5.84 -8.95 4.07
C PHE A 88 6.81 -9.89 3.34
N THR A 89 7.15 -9.63 2.08
CA THR A 89 7.99 -10.57 1.29
C THR A 89 9.38 -10.75 1.92
N ASP A 90 9.83 -12.01 2.01
CA ASP A 90 11.13 -12.44 2.51
C ASP A 90 11.42 -11.94 3.96
N ARG A 91 10.44 -12.07 4.87
CA ARG A 91 10.57 -11.59 6.25
C ARG A 91 10.24 -12.62 7.31
N THR A 92 10.99 -12.54 8.41
CA THR A 92 10.70 -13.24 9.67
C THR A 92 10.17 -12.23 10.68
N LEU A 93 8.92 -12.41 11.09
CA LEU A 93 8.10 -11.48 11.88
C LEU A 93 7.41 -12.23 13.05
N HIS A 94 8.20 -12.95 13.84
CA HIS A 94 7.71 -13.80 14.96
C HIS A 94 7.12 -13.04 16.14
N ASP A 95 7.22 -11.72 16.14
CA ASP A 95 6.63 -10.77 17.10
C ASP A 95 5.34 -10.13 16.58
N THR A 96 4.94 -10.45 15.35
CA THR A 96 3.83 -9.79 14.67
C THR A 96 2.64 -10.72 14.52
N VAL A 97 1.49 -10.31 15.06
CA VAL A 97 0.18 -10.89 14.76
C VAL A 97 -0.48 -10.04 13.67
N TYR A 98 -0.78 -10.66 12.53
CA TYR A 98 -1.49 -9.98 11.45
C TYR A 98 -2.97 -10.36 11.48
N VAL A 99 -3.85 -9.39 11.70
CA VAL A 99 -5.31 -9.59 11.71
C VAL A 99 -5.90 -8.93 10.46
N SER A 100 -6.62 -9.68 9.63
CA SER A 100 -7.21 -9.14 8.40
C SER A 100 -8.58 -9.72 8.07
N ALA A 101 -9.55 -8.83 7.87
CA ALA A 101 -10.86 -9.19 7.32
C ALA A 101 -10.82 -9.48 5.80
N ASN A 102 -9.72 -9.15 5.10
CA ASN A 102 -9.59 -9.37 3.66
C ASN A 102 -8.71 -10.60 3.35
N PRO A 103 -8.99 -11.33 2.25
CA PRO A 103 -8.27 -12.57 1.93
C PRO A 103 -6.96 -12.32 1.16
N HIS A 104 -6.49 -11.08 0.99
CA HIS A 104 -5.34 -10.81 0.11
C HIS A 104 -4.06 -11.45 0.65
N TYR A 105 -3.85 -11.42 1.96
CA TYR A 105 -2.69 -12.06 2.58
C TYR A 105 -2.75 -13.57 2.41
N ALA A 106 -3.88 -14.18 2.79
CA ALA A 106 -4.09 -15.62 2.64
C ALA A 106 -3.85 -16.12 1.20
N ARG A 107 -4.23 -15.33 0.19
CA ARG A 107 -4.00 -15.65 -1.23
C ARG A 107 -2.54 -15.52 -1.68
N LEU A 108 -1.75 -14.69 -0.99
CA LEU A 108 -0.38 -14.39 -1.37
C LEU A 108 0.65 -15.12 -0.50
N ARG A 109 0.29 -15.61 0.68
CA ARG A 109 1.20 -16.18 1.69
C ARG A 109 2.22 -17.17 1.13
N GLU A 110 1.80 -18.05 0.22
CA GLU A 110 2.66 -19.10 -0.36
C GLU A 110 3.77 -18.52 -1.25
N ALA A 111 3.56 -17.31 -1.79
CA ALA A 111 4.50 -16.62 -2.67
C ALA A 111 5.34 -15.57 -1.94
N LEU A 112 5.12 -15.31 -0.65
CA LEU A 112 5.78 -14.24 0.10
C LEU A 112 7.00 -14.70 0.90
N ASP A 113 7.18 -16.01 1.14
CA ASP A 113 8.22 -16.54 2.02
C ASP A 113 8.32 -15.75 3.35
N VAL A 114 7.19 -15.69 4.06
CA VAL A 114 7.04 -14.90 5.29
C VAL A 114 6.67 -15.79 6.47
N GLU A 115 7.33 -15.55 7.60
CA GLU A 115 7.07 -16.23 8.86
C GLU A 115 6.48 -15.25 9.88
N LEU A 116 5.17 -15.28 10.10
CA LEU A 116 4.50 -14.46 11.13
C LEU A 116 4.40 -15.22 12.46
N HIS A 117 4.18 -14.49 13.56
CA HIS A 117 3.74 -15.10 14.82
C HIS A 117 2.40 -15.80 14.63
N ASP A 118 1.43 -15.07 14.09
CA ASP A 118 0.08 -15.57 13.85
C ASP A 118 -0.64 -14.76 12.76
N TYR A 119 -1.66 -15.38 12.14
CA TYR A 119 -2.54 -14.76 11.17
C TYR A 119 -4.00 -15.09 11.49
N ILE A 120 -4.81 -14.05 11.72
CA ILE A 120 -6.23 -14.14 12.08
C ILE A 120 -7.11 -13.51 11.01
#